data_AF-K3X0T3-F1
#
_entry.id   AF-K3X0T3-F1
#
_cell.length_a   1.000
_cell.length_b   1.000
_cell.length_c   1.000
_cell.angle_alpha   90.00
_cell.angle_beta   90.00
_cell.angle_gamma   90.00
#
_symmetry.space_group_name_H-M   'P 1'
#
loop_
_entity.id
_entity.type
_entity.pdbx_description
1 polymer ?
#
loop_
_entity_poly.entity_id
_entity_poly.type
_entity_poly.pdbx_seq_one_letter_code
_entity_poly.pdbx_strand_id
1 'polypeptide(L)'
;MATEKEKMLRGELYRVNSELFQEMTRARHLQRKFNDFIMCDADAKAVLKELLGSLGEDVAIRAPFRCDYGYNIHIADGVFMNFNCVLLDVCEIRIGARTMFGPNVPGLLNQKDFRPSSESRSSRALIG
;
A
#
# COMPACT_ATOMS: atom_id res chain seq x y z
N MET A 1 20.52 19.37 10.17
CA MET A 1 19.40 19.67 9.26
C MET A 1 18.69 18.36 8.98
N ALA A 2 17.36 18.37 8.82
CA ALA A 2 16.64 17.16 8.49
C ALA A 2 17.00 16.64 7.09
N THR A 3 17.04 15.33 6.92
CA THR A 3 17.26 14.68 5.61
C THR A 3 16.04 14.86 4.70
N GLU A 4 16.20 14.65 3.39
CA GLU A 4 15.06 14.73 2.45
C GLU A 4 13.97 13.69 2.77
N LYS A 5 14.37 12.51 3.28
CA LYS A 5 13.45 11.48 3.76
C LYS A 5 12.68 11.92 5.00
N GLU A 6 13.35 12.53 5.98
CA GLU A 6 12.69 13.07 7.17
C GLU A 6 11.72 14.21 6.84
N LYS A 7 12.02 15.04 5.82
CA LYS A 7 11.09 16.04 5.31
C LYS A 7 9.88 15.39 4.65
N MET A 8 10.12 14.40 3.78
CA MET A 8 9.07 13.62 3.11
C MET A 8 8.08 13.00 4.11
N LEU A 9 8.58 12.28 5.12
CA LEU A 9 7.76 11.60 6.12
C LEU A 9 6.97 12.57 7.02
N ARG A 10 7.44 13.83 7.15
CA ARG A 10 6.74 14.90 7.87
C ARG A 10 5.78 15.68 6.97
N GLY A 11 5.66 15.33 5.69
CA GLY A 11 4.83 16.04 4.71
C GLY A 11 5.37 17.42 4.33
N GLU A 12 6.64 17.70 4.62
CA GLU A 12 7.32 18.94 4.22
C GLU A 12 7.78 18.86 2.75
N LEU A 13 8.04 20.02 2.14
CA LEU A 13 8.65 20.06 0.81
C LEU A 13 10.03 19.38 0.84
N TYR A 14 10.18 18.38 -0.01
CA TYR A 14 11.41 17.59 -0.14
C TYR A 14 11.79 17.44 -1.62
N ARG A 15 13.03 17.00 -1.85
CA ARG A 15 13.55 16.63 -3.17
C ARG A 15 13.91 15.15 -3.16
N VAL A 16 13.54 14.44 -4.22
CA VAL A 16 13.97 13.05 -4.42
C VAL A 16 15.48 13.06 -4.67
N ASN A 17 16.24 12.59 -3.67
CA ASN A 17 17.68 12.39 -3.75
C ASN A 17 18.02 10.96 -4.19
N SER A 18 19.30 10.61 -4.25
CA SER A 18 19.76 9.28 -4.65
C SER A 18 19.22 8.16 -3.74
N GLU A 19 19.11 8.41 -2.43
CA GLU A 19 18.54 7.47 -1.45
C GLU A 19 17.07 7.16 -1.76
N LEU A 20 16.21 8.18 -1.83
CA LEU A 20 14.80 8.00 -2.15
C LEU A 20 14.60 7.36 -3.52
N PHE A 21 15.43 7.71 -4.50
CA PHE A 21 15.39 7.07 -5.82
C PHE A 21 15.74 5.56 -5.77
N GLN A 22 16.73 5.17 -4.97
CA GLN A 22 17.07 3.75 -4.76
C GLN A 22 15.91 3.01 -4.09
N GLU A 23 15.25 3.63 -3.12
CA GLU A 23 14.08 3.05 -2.45
C GLU A 23 12.90 2.86 -3.41
N MET A 24 12.57 3.87 -4.23
CA MET A 24 11.55 3.74 -5.28
C MET A 24 11.92 2.64 -6.29
N THR A 25 13.21 2.48 -6.60
CA THR A 25 13.70 1.44 -7.51
C THR A 25 13.52 0.05 -6.91
N ARG A 26 13.85 -0.13 -5.62
CA ARG A 26 13.55 -1.38 -4.88
C ARG A 26 12.07 -1.71 -4.94
N ALA A 27 11.21 -0.74 -4.63
CA ALA A 27 9.76 -0.93 -4.64
C ALA A 27 9.28 -1.36 -6.03
N ARG A 28 9.77 -0.73 -7.10
CA ARG A 28 9.41 -1.09 -8.49
C ARG A 28 9.82 -2.50 -8.87
N HIS A 29 10.99 -2.97 -8.44
CA HIS A 29 11.42 -4.35 -8.70
C HIS A 29 10.51 -5.37 -8.02
N LEU A 30 10.15 -5.14 -6.76
CA LEU A 30 9.24 -6.01 -6.00
C LEU A 30 7.82 -5.95 -6.56
N GLN A 31 7.32 -4.77 -6.92
CA GLN A 31 6.03 -4.62 -7.60
C GLN A 31 5.99 -5.40 -8.91
N ARG A 32 7.05 -5.33 -9.73
CA ARG A 32 7.14 -6.12 -10.96
C ARG A 32 7.07 -7.61 -10.67
N LYS A 33 7.89 -8.10 -9.74
CA LYS A 33 7.90 -9.51 -9.34
C LYS A 33 6.53 -9.96 -8.82
N PHE A 34 5.86 -9.14 -8.01
CA PHE A 34 4.51 -9.43 -7.53
C PHE A 34 3.49 -9.48 -8.68
N ASN A 35 3.56 -8.53 -9.60
CA ASN A 35 2.62 -8.41 -10.71
C ASN A 35 2.76 -9.50 -11.77
N ASP A 36 3.87 -10.25 -11.77
CA ASP A 36 4.05 -11.42 -12.63
C ASP A 36 3.31 -12.67 -12.08
N PHE A 37 2.85 -12.65 -10.82
CA PHE A 37 2.03 -13.74 -10.28
C PHE A 37 0.58 -13.65 -10.79
N ILE A 38 0.05 -14.81 -11.18
CA ILE A 38 -1.33 -14.95 -11.63
C ILE A 38 -2.30 -14.99 -10.43
N MET A 39 -1.85 -15.54 -9.30
CA MET A 39 -2.63 -15.73 -8.07
C MET A 39 -1.85 -15.25 -6.84
N CYS A 40 -2.55 -14.81 -5.79
CA CYS A 40 -1.93 -14.41 -4.53
C CYS A 40 -1.62 -15.63 -3.65
N ASP A 41 -0.67 -16.44 -4.08
CA ASP A 41 -0.18 -17.63 -3.38
C ASP A 41 0.92 -17.29 -2.35
N ALA A 42 1.61 -18.32 -1.82
CA ALA A 42 2.63 -18.16 -0.81
C ALA A 42 3.84 -17.32 -1.29
N ASP A 43 4.26 -17.50 -2.55
CA ASP A 43 5.39 -16.79 -3.13
C ASP A 43 5.03 -15.32 -3.37
N ALA A 44 3.82 -15.07 -3.87
CA ALA A 44 3.30 -13.71 -4.00
C ALA A 44 3.22 -12.99 -2.64
N LYS A 45 2.74 -13.69 -1.60
CA LYS A 45 2.69 -13.15 -0.23
C LYS A 45 4.09 -12.86 0.32
N ALA A 46 5.10 -13.68 0.02
CA ALA A 46 6.47 -13.41 0.44
C ALA A 46 7.00 -12.10 -0.17
N VAL A 47 6.73 -11.86 -1.47
CA VAL A 47 7.11 -10.60 -2.13
C VAL A 47 6.36 -9.41 -1.53
N LEU A 48 5.07 -9.56 -1.22
CA LEU A 48 4.31 -8.50 -0.54
C LEU A 48 4.84 -8.20 0.86
N LYS A 49 5.24 -9.22 1.64
CA LYS A 49 5.86 -9.04 2.96
C LYS A 49 7.22 -8.33 2.87
N GLU A 50 7.94 -8.48 1.76
CA GLU A 50 9.20 -7.78 1.51
C GLU A 50 8.99 -6.33 1.03
N LEU A 51 7.90 -6.08 0.31
CA LEU A 51 7.53 -4.77 -0.24
C LEU A 51 6.90 -3.86 0.81
N LEU A 52 5.99 -4.39 1.62
CA LEU A 52 5.11 -3.61 2.50
C LEU A 52 5.69 -3.44 3.90
N GLY A 53 5.26 -2.39 4.61
CA GLY A 53 5.65 -2.15 6.00
C GLY A 53 5.08 -3.19 6.95
N SER A 54 3.82 -3.60 6.73
CA SER A 54 3.23 -4.76 7.40
C SER A 54 2.09 -5.37 6.59
N LEU A 55 1.98 -6.69 6.62
CA LEU A 55 0.92 -7.45 5.96
C LEU A 55 0.28 -8.41 6.98
N GLY A 56 -1.00 -8.19 7.28
CA GLY A 56 -1.81 -9.06 8.13
C GLY A 56 -2.11 -10.41 7.50
N GLU A 57 -2.89 -11.21 8.23
CA GLU A 57 -3.33 -12.53 7.79
C GLU A 57 -4.56 -12.44 6.88
N ASP A 58 -4.80 -13.48 6.09
CA ASP A 58 -5.94 -13.58 5.16
C ASP A 58 -6.09 -12.39 4.18
N VAL A 59 -4.98 -11.72 3.85
CA VAL A 59 -4.94 -10.66 2.85
C VAL A 59 -4.86 -11.23 1.44
N ALA A 60 -5.66 -10.68 0.53
CA ALA A 60 -5.66 -11.01 -0.88
C ALA A 60 -5.59 -9.74 -1.74
N ILE A 61 -4.48 -9.56 -2.46
CA ILE A 61 -4.28 -8.46 -3.39
C ILE A 61 -4.21 -9.03 -4.80
N ARG A 62 -4.98 -8.46 -5.72
CA ARG A 62 -4.94 -8.88 -7.13
C ARG A 62 -3.98 -8.00 -7.92
N ALA A 63 -3.04 -8.63 -8.60
CA ALA A 63 -2.15 -7.97 -9.55
C ALA A 63 -2.95 -7.40 -10.75
N PRO A 64 -2.61 -6.21 -11.28
CA PRO A 64 -1.43 -5.43 -10.89
C PRO A 64 -1.71 -4.53 -9.69
N PHE A 65 -0.74 -4.46 -8.78
CA PHE A 65 -0.66 -3.54 -7.65
C PHE A 65 0.49 -2.55 -7.88
N ARG A 66 0.31 -1.29 -7.48
CA ARG A 66 1.35 -0.25 -7.58
C ARG A 66 1.47 0.59 -6.32
N CYS A 67 2.70 0.97 -5.99
CA CYS A 67 3.03 1.91 -4.91
C CYS A 67 4.32 2.70 -5.19
N ASP A 68 4.61 3.72 -4.38
CA ASP A 68 5.82 4.54 -4.53
C ASP A 68 7.02 3.88 -3.84
N TYR A 69 6.86 3.52 -2.57
CA TYR A 69 7.93 2.98 -1.70
C TYR A 69 7.57 1.60 -1.11
N GLY A 70 6.29 1.31 -0.92
CA GLY A 70 5.76 0.09 -0.31
C GLY A 70 5.87 0.06 1.22
N TYR A 71 7.02 0.42 1.79
CA TYR A 71 7.28 0.26 3.23
C TYR A 71 6.43 1.14 4.14
N ASN A 72 5.79 2.18 3.61
CA ASN A 72 4.88 3.05 4.36
C ASN A 72 3.44 2.50 4.40
N ILE A 73 3.18 1.35 3.75
CA ILE A 73 1.85 0.74 3.67
C ILE A 73 1.73 -0.39 4.70
N HIS A 74 0.71 -0.26 5.55
CA HIS A 74 0.38 -1.20 6.61
C HIS A 74 -1.03 -1.74 6.40
N ILE A 75 -1.14 -3.05 6.17
CA ILE A 75 -2.40 -3.74 5.89
C ILE A 75 -2.74 -4.66 7.05
N ALA A 76 -3.94 -4.49 7.63
CA ALA A 76 -4.46 -5.37 8.67
C ALA A 76 -5.17 -6.62 8.09
N ASP A 77 -5.67 -7.48 8.97
CA ASP A 77 -6.18 -8.81 8.58
C ASP A 77 -7.45 -8.76 7.72
N GLY A 78 -7.58 -9.74 6.83
CA GLY A 78 -8.79 -9.97 6.03
C GLY A 78 -9.06 -8.88 4.98
N VAL A 79 -8.03 -8.16 4.53
CA VAL A 79 -8.16 -7.12 3.50
C VAL A 79 -8.17 -7.75 2.11
N PHE A 80 -9.06 -7.25 1.26
CA PHE A 80 -9.12 -7.62 -0.15
C PHE A 80 -8.90 -6.39 -1.03
N MET A 81 -7.94 -6.47 -1.94
CA MET A 81 -7.72 -5.47 -2.99
C MET A 81 -7.92 -6.10 -4.35
N ASN A 82 -8.84 -5.52 -5.12
CA ASN A 82 -9.11 -5.95 -6.48
C ASN A 82 -8.05 -5.40 -7.46
N PHE A 83 -8.22 -5.70 -8.75
CA PHE A 83 -7.26 -5.34 -9.79
C PHE A 83 -6.98 -3.83 -9.87
N ASN A 84 -5.75 -3.48 -10.27
CA ASN A 84 -5.31 -2.11 -10.55
C ASN A 84 -5.32 -1.16 -9.34
N CYS A 85 -5.15 -1.67 -8.12
CA CYS A 85 -4.98 -0.81 -6.95
C CYS A 85 -3.63 -0.05 -7.01
N VAL A 86 -3.70 1.26 -6.77
CA VAL A 86 -2.53 2.15 -6.70
C VAL A 86 -2.55 2.89 -5.36
N LEU A 87 -1.47 2.78 -4.60
CA LEU A 87 -1.29 3.44 -3.28
C LEU A 87 -0.03 4.31 -3.30
N LEU A 88 -0.19 5.64 -3.26
CA LEU A 88 0.92 6.59 -3.31
C LEU A 88 1.46 6.88 -1.91
N ASP A 89 2.39 6.06 -1.44
CA ASP A 89 2.82 5.99 -0.04
C ASP A 89 4.05 6.86 0.29
N VAL A 90 4.01 8.13 -0.12
CA VAL A 90 4.97 9.15 0.34
C VAL A 90 4.89 9.34 1.86
N CYS A 91 3.67 9.20 2.40
CA CYS A 91 3.38 9.18 3.84
C CYS A 91 2.79 7.82 4.24
N GLU A 92 2.75 7.55 5.55
CA GLU A 92 2.19 6.30 6.09
C GLU A 92 0.72 6.11 5.67
N ILE A 93 0.41 4.94 5.11
CA ILE A 93 -0.93 4.47 4.78
C ILE A 93 -1.26 3.27 5.66
N ARG A 94 -2.36 3.36 6.41
CA ARG A 94 -2.89 2.27 7.24
C ARG A 94 -4.25 1.81 6.74
N ILE A 95 -4.37 0.55 6.38
CA ILE A 95 -5.59 -0.08 5.90
C ILE A 95 -6.15 -0.98 7.00
N GLY A 96 -7.34 -0.66 7.47
CA GLY A 96 -8.00 -1.38 8.57
C GLY A 96 -8.46 -2.79 8.19
N ALA A 97 -8.69 -3.62 9.22
CA ALA A 97 -9.09 -5.01 9.03
C ALA A 97 -10.43 -5.13 8.29
N ARG A 98 -10.57 -6.16 7.45
CA ARG A 98 -11.78 -6.46 6.65
C ARG A 98 -12.17 -5.35 5.66
N THR A 99 -11.21 -4.53 5.23
CA THR A 99 -11.42 -3.53 4.17
C THR A 99 -11.45 -4.21 2.80
N MET A 100 -12.41 -3.82 1.96
CA MET A 100 -12.57 -4.34 0.60
C MET A 100 -12.44 -3.19 -0.40
N PHE A 101 -11.55 -3.32 -1.38
CA PHE A 101 -11.43 -2.35 -2.48
C PHE A 101 -12.06 -2.91 -3.76
N GLY A 102 -12.84 -2.06 -4.45
CA GLY A 102 -13.33 -2.32 -5.80
C GLY A 102 -12.21 -2.35 -6.85
N PRO A 103 -12.49 -2.82 -8.08
CA PRO A 103 -11.52 -2.75 -9.18
C PRO A 103 -11.31 -1.30 -9.63
N ASN A 104 -10.09 -0.95 -10.04
CA ASN A 104 -9.72 0.40 -10.53
C ASN A 104 -9.92 1.53 -9.52
N VAL A 105 -9.82 1.25 -8.22
CA VAL A 105 -9.75 2.30 -7.19
C VAL A 105 -8.30 2.80 -7.08
N PRO A 106 -7.94 3.97 -7.61
CA PRO A 106 -6.75 4.68 -7.13
C PRO A 106 -7.05 5.16 -5.72
N GLY A 107 -6.44 4.52 -4.72
CA GLY A 107 -6.54 4.96 -3.34
C GLY A 107 -5.70 6.21 -3.16
N LEU A 108 -6.28 7.40 -3.37
CA LEU A 108 -5.75 8.65 -2.83
C LEU A 108 -5.99 8.66 -1.32
N LEU A 109 -5.24 7.81 -0.58
CA LEU A 109 -5.28 7.77 0.87
C LEU A 109 -4.20 8.72 1.41
N ASN A 110 -4.59 9.95 1.69
CA ASN A 110 -3.80 10.87 2.53
C ASN A 110 -4.40 10.85 3.94
N GLN A 111 -3.60 10.96 5.01
CA GLN A 111 -3.98 10.65 6.41
C GLN A 111 -5.31 11.25 6.93
N LYS A 112 -5.87 12.28 6.28
CA LYS A 112 -7.10 12.94 6.74
C LYS A 112 -8.39 12.17 6.47
N ASP A 113 -8.42 11.20 5.56
CA ASP A 113 -9.68 10.67 5.03
C ASP A 113 -10.08 9.26 5.52
N PHE A 114 -9.27 8.60 6.36
CA PHE A 114 -9.62 7.27 6.89
C PHE A 114 -9.77 7.27 8.42
N ARG A 115 -11.02 7.44 8.89
CA ARG A 115 -11.42 7.08 10.26
C ARG A 115 -12.01 5.67 10.25
N PRO A 116 -11.40 4.66 10.91
CA PRO A 116 -12.06 3.38 11.08
C PRO A 116 -13.21 3.56 12.08
N SER A 117 -14.46 3.52 11.61
CA SER A 117 -15.61 3.57 12.51
C SER A 117 -15.71 2.28 13.29
N SER A 118 -15.47 2.38 14.59
CA SER A 118 -15.73 1.35 15.59
C SER A 118 -17.24 1.19 15.78
N GLU A 119 -17.93 0.50 14.85
CA GLU A 119 -19.16 -0.25 15.11
C GLU A 119 -19.82 -0.73 13.80
N SER A 120 -19.90 -2.06 13.69
CA SER A 120 -20.98 -2.87 13.12
C SER A 120 -21.77 -2.40 11.87
N ARG A 121 -21.84 -3.36 10.92
CA ARG A 121 -22.84 -3.57 9.84
C ARG A 121 -22.38 -3.16 8.45
N SER A 122 -22.09 -4.18 7.64
CA SER A 122 -22.50 -4.24 6.22
C SER A 122 -22.26 -2.95 5.41
N SER A 123 -21.14 -2.27 5.59
CA SER A 123 -20.72 -1.22 4.68
C SER A 123 -19.83 -1.86 3.64
N ARG A 124 -20.44 -2.31 2.55
CA ARG A 124 -19.79 -2.34 1.23
C ARG A 124 -19.23 -0.94 1.01
N ALA A 125 -17.99 -0.70 1.41
CA ALA A 125 -17.20 0.36 0.82
C ALA A 125 -16.85 -0.12 -0.59
N LEU A 126 -17.83 -0.03 -1.50
CA LEU A 126 -17.53 0.17 -2.91
C LEU A 126 -16.88 1.54 -2.99
N ILE A 127 -15.58 1.59 -2.66
CA ILE A 127 -14.72 2.61 -3.22
C ILE A 127 -14.68 2.23 -4.72
N GLY A 128 -15.10 3.18 -5.56
CA GLY A 128 -15.73 2.95 -6.87
C GLY A 128 -14.94 2.17 -7.92
#